data_AF-A0A537JJ18-F1
#
_entry.id   AF-A0A537JJ18-F1
#
_cell.length_a   1.000
_cell.length_b   1.000
_cell.length_c   1.000
_cell.angle_alpha   90.00
_cell.angle_beta   90.00
_cell.angle_gamma   90.00
#
_symmetry.space_group_name_H-M   'P 1'
#
loop_
_entity.id
_entity.type
_entity.pdbx_description
1 polymer ?
#
loop_
_entity_poly.entity_id
_entity_poly.type
_entity_poly.pdbx_seq_one_letter_code
_entity_poly.pdbx_strand_id
1 'polypeptide(L)'
;MKRRSSSAGVPSRCTSSAGPEAHRTPGRSLGVHAEPATVAELVTPAGTRAILRRFAVRPAKRWGQHFLVSIRTLERILAAASLSRADSVLEVGAGIGTLTLGLAERAGWVTAVEVDRRLLRALDAVVGPMPNVRIVPGDILDLSAADLFDGPAGGARKVVANLPYSIASAVLTGLLRQPLGLALLVVTVQREVAERITARPGGRTYGILSVAVQYRAVPRIVARIPPGAFFPQPAVESALVELRPLARPAVEVPDEPTFFKIVSSGFGQRRKTLHNALANGLDQPRDVVARALSEAGVDPRARAETLDLAAFGRLALALAAPLRDAPRSPDPRGRE
;
A
#
# COMPACT_ATOMS: atom_id res chain seq x y z
N MET A 1 50.52 -36.70 -26.62
CA MET A 1 51.32 -37.75 -27.28
C MET A 1 50.36 -38.86 -27.71
N LYS A 2 50.38 -39.27 -28.99
CA LYS A 2 49.50 -40.25 -29.72
C LYS A 2 48.11 -39.68 -30.12
N ARG A 3 47.86 -39.31 -31.40
CA ARG A 3 47.60 -40.11 -32.64
C ARG A 3 46.20 -40.75 -32.58
N ARG A 4 45.34 -40.86 -33.62
CA ARG A 4 45.29 -40.58 -35.08
C ARG A 4 43.84 -40.98 -35.51
N SER A 5 43.09 -40.17 -36.25
CA SER A 5 42.77 -40.27 -37.71
C SER A 5 42.05 -41.54 -38.21
N SER A 6 40.96 -41.35 -38.99
CA SER A 6 40.49 -42.05 -40.22
C SER A 6 38.97 -42.36 -40.16
N SER A 7 38.03 -41.86 -40.98
CA SER A 7 37.87 -41.64 -42.44
C SER A 7 37.40 -42.85 -43.26
N ALA A 8 36.42 -42.60 -44.16
CA ALA A 8 35.89 -43.38 -45.30
C ALA A 8 34.79 -44.42 -44.99
N GLY A 9 33.68 -44.57 -45.76
CA GLY A 9 33.25 -43.98 -47.03
C GLY A 9 31.82 -44.42 -47.46
N VAL A 10 31.11 -43.54 -48.20
CA VAL A 10 30.37 -43.65 -49.52
C VAL A 10 29.78 -45.03 -49.96
N PRO A 11 28.71 -45.22 -50.82
CA PRO A 11 27.82 -44.31 -51.62
C PRO A 11 26.27 -44.61 -51.68
N SER A 12 25.54 -43.62 -52.23
CA SER A 12 24.46 -43.62 -53.26
C SER A 12 23.24 -44.59 -53.27
N ARG A 13 22.03 -44.01 -53.40
CA ARG A 13 21.16 -44.12 -54.60
C ARG A 13 19.87 -43.28 -54.51
N CYS A 14 19.52 -42.65 -55.63
CA CYS A 14 18.23 -42.00 -55.90
C CYS A 14 17.07 -43.00 -55.93
N THR A 15 15.91 -42.59 -55.43
CA THR A 15 14.61 -42.81 -56.08
C THR A 15 13.66 -41.65 -55.77
N SER A 16 12.95 -41.24 -56.81
CA SER A 16 11.94 -40.20 -56.90
C SER A 16 10.59 -40.65 -56.33
N SER A 17 9.87 -39.74 -55.66
CA SER A 17 8.41 -39.65 -55.79
C SER A 17 7.92 -38.25 -55.43
N ALA A 18 7.24 -37.63 -56.39
CA ALA A 18 6.53 -36.38 -56.24
C ALA A 18 5.22 -36.59 -55.46
N GLY A 19 4.86 -35.63 -54.61
CA GLY A 19 3.61 -35.54 -53.85
C GLY A 19 3.47 -34.15 -53.21
N PRO A 20 2.26 -33.63 -53.01
CA PRO A 20 1.82 -32.39 -53.66
C PRO A 20 2.13 -31.10 -52.91
N GLU A 21 2.21 -30.02 -53.67
CA GLU A 21 2.24 -28.63 -53.22
C GLU A 21 1.07 -28.32 -52.27
N ALA A 22 1.38 -28.27 -50.98
CA ALA A 22 0.50 -27.61 -50.02
C ALA A 22 0.62 -26.11 -50.23
N HIS A 23 -0.40 -25.52 -50.85
CA HIS A 23 -0.68 -24.09 -50.80
C HIS A 23 -0.55 -23.58 -49.35
N ARG A 24 0.58 -22.96 -49.01
CA ARG A 24 0.72 -22.15 -47.82
C ARG A 24 -0.02 -20.85 -48.07
N THR A 25 -1.30 -20.83 -47.72
CA THR A 25 -2.01 -19.59 -47.40
C THR A 25 -1.17 -18.87 -46.33
N PRO A 26 -0.78 -17.60 -46.52
CA PRO A 26 -0.14 -16.86 -45.44
C PRO A 26 -1.18 -16.68 -44.36
N GLY A 27 -1.10 -17.50 -43.32
CA GLY A 27 -1.80 -17.27 -42.07
C GLY A 27 -1.38 -15.89 -41.59
N ARG A 28 -2.31 -14.92 -41.67
CA ARG A 28 -2.21 -13.67 -40.92
C ARG A 28 -2.08 -14.07 -39.45
N SER A 29 -0.84 -14.15 -38.96
CA SER A 29 -0.58 -14.00 -37.55
C SER A 29 -1.13 -12.63 -37.17
N LEU A 30 -2.29 -12.62 -36.51
CA LEU A 30 -2.79 -11.46 -35.79
C LEU A 30 -1.83 -11.24 -34.61
N GLY A 31 -0.64 -10.74 -34.91
CA GLY A 31 0.21 -10.07 -33.95
C GLY A 31 -0.57 -8.86 -33.50
N VAL A 32 -1.20 -8.95 -32.33
CA VAL A 32 -1.85 -7.81 -31.68
C VAL A 32 -0.75 -6.94 -31.08
N HIS A 33 0.08 -6.35 -31.93
CA HIS A 33 0.87 -5.20 -31.55
C HIS A 33 -0.08 -4.01 -31.57
N ALA A 34 -0.83 -3.85 -30.48
CA ALA A 34 -1.53 -2.59 -30.25
C ALA A 34 -0.51 -1.53 -29.88
N GLU A 35 -0.71 -0.32 -30.40
CA GLU A 35 0.06 0.82 -29.93
C GLU A 35 -0.06 0.96 -28.41
N PRO A 36 1.04 1.34 -27.73
CA PRO A 36 1.04 1.51 -26.29
C PRO A 36 0.03 2.60 -25.91
N ALA A 37 -0.85 2.28 -24.95
CA ALA A 37 -1.83 3.25 -24.47
C ALA A 37 -1.13 4.46 -23.85
N THR A 38 -1.60 5.66 -24.14
CA THR A 38 -1.05 6.88 -23.54
C THR A 38 -1.79 7.27 -22.26
N VAL A 39 -1.13 8.04 -21.38
CA VAL A 39 -1.79 8.61 -20.19
C VAL A 39 -3.07 9.37 -20.57
N ALA A 40 -3.02 10.17 -21.65
CA ALA A 40 -4.14 10.98 -22.12
C ALA A 40 -5.37 10.14 -22.50
N GLU A 41 -5.18 8.94 -23.04
CA GLU A 41 -6.26 8.01 -23.36
C GLU A 41 -6.88 7.41 -22.09
N LEU A 42 -6.05 7.03 -21.11
CA LEU A 42 -6.51 6.32 -19.91
C LEU A 42 -7.22 7.22 -18.90
N VAL A 43 -6.83 8.49 -18.80
CA VAL A 43 -7.40 9.48 -17.86
C VAL A 43 -8.78 10.01 -18.28
N THR A 44 -9.56 9.20 -19.00
CA THR A 44 -10.95 9.49 -19.38
C THR A 44 -11.86 8.29 -19.07
N PRO A 45 -13.15 8.52 -18.74
CA PRO A 45 -14.08 7.41 -18.56
C PRO A 45 -14.25 6.54 -19.81
N ALA A 46 -14.12 7.13 -21.00
CA ALA A 46 -14.23 6.42 -22.27
C ALA A 46 -13.04 5.49 -22.50
N GLY A 47 -11.81 5.98 -22.36
CA GLY A 47 -10.60 5.17 -22.55
C GLY A 47 -10.46 4.07 -21.49
N THR A 48 -10.75 4.39 -20.23
CA THR A 48 -10.81 3.36 -19.17
C THR A 48 -11.83 2.26 -19.51
N ARG A 49 -13.03 2.61 -19.99
CA ARG A 49 -14.03 1.61 -20.44
C ARG A 49 -13.55 0.81 -21.64
N ALA A 50 -12.85 1.43 -22.58
CA ALA A 50 -12.32 0.74 -23.76
C ALA A 50 -11.30 -0.34 -23.36
N ILE A 51 -10.36 -0.02 -22.46
CA ILE A 51 -9.39 -1.00 -21.93
C ILE A 51 -10.11 -2.11 -21.17
N LEU A 52 -10.99 -1.78 -20.22
CA LEU A 52 -11.73 -2.79 -19.46
C LEU A 52 -12.53 -3.74 -20.37
N ARG A 53 -13.18 -3.21 -21.43
CA ARG A 53 -13.89 -4.03 -22.43
C ARG A 53 -12.93 -4.92 -23.23
N ARG A 54 -11.82 -4.37 -23.70
CA ARG A 54 -10.80 -5.10 -24.47
C ARG A 54 -10.28 -6.32 -23.72
N PHE A 55 -10.11 -6.21 -22.41
CA PHE A 55 -9.64 -7.31 -21.56
C PHE A 55 -10.77 -8.06 -20.85
N ALA A 56 -12.02 -7.82 -21.21
CA ALA A 56 -13.21 -8.43 -20.62
C ALA A 56 -13.26 -8.32 -19.07
N VAL A 57 -12.73 -7.24 -18.51
CA VAL A 57 -12.73 -6.98 -17.07
C VAL A 57 -13.93 -6.15 -16.68
N ARG A 58 -14.62 -6.57 -15.62
CA ARG A 58 -15.65 -5.76 -14.95
C ARG A 58 -15.11 -5.26 -13.61
N PRO A 59 -15.28 -3.96 -13.27
CA PRO A 59 -14.91 -3.45 -11.96
C PRO A 59 -15.60 -4.26 -10.86
N ALA A 60 -14.81 -4.80 -9.94
CA ALA A 60 -15.31 -5.63 -8.87
C ALA A 60 -15.49 -4.82 -7.59
N LYS A 61 -16.76 -4.68 -7.16
CA LYS A 61 -17.12 -3.98 -5.92
C LYS A 61 -16.37 -4.51 -4.69
N ARG A 62 -16.14 -5.83 -4.61
CA ARG A 62 -15.41 -6.48 -3.49
C ARG A 62 -13.99 -5.97 -3.30
N TRP A 63 -13.36 -5.47 -4.37
CA TRP A 63 -11.99 -4.95 -4.35
C TRP A 63 -11.94 -3.42 -4.24
N GLY A 64 -13.09 -2.73 -4.12
CA GLY A 64 -13.13 -1.27 -4.04
C GLY A 64 -12.52 -0.56 -5.26
N GLN A 65 -12.59 -1.18 -6.44
CA GLN A 65 -11.94 -0.67 -7.66
C GLN A 65 -12.56 0.64 -8.14
N HIS A 66 -11.78 1.71 -8.10
CA HIS A 66 -12.08 3.04 -8.60
C HIS A 66 -10.90 3.53 -9.45
N PHE A 67 -11.01 3.39 -10.78
CA PHE A 67 -9.96 3.76 -11.72
C PHE A 67 -9.89 5.27 -11.90
N LEU A 68 -8.67 5.82 -11.89
CA LEU A 68 -8.46 7.26 -12.07
C LEU A 68 -8.75 7.69 -13.51
N VAL A 69 -9.67 8.64 -13.69
CA VAL A 69 -10.13 9.13 -15.00
C VAL A 69 -10.11 10.66 -15.09
N SER A 70 -9.16 11.29 -14.41
CA SER A 70 -8.98 12.73 -14.40
C SER A 70 -7.50 13.09 -14.49
N ILE A 71 -7.12 13.72 -15.60
CA ILE A 71 -5.75 14.23 -15.80
C ILE A 71 -5.36 15.23 -14.71
N ARG A 72 -6.30 16.10 -14.28
CA ARG A 72 -6.04 17.07 -13.21
C ARG A 72 -5.70 16.39 -11.89
N THR A 73 -6.40 15.31 -11.54
CA THR A 73 -6.12 14.56 -10.31
C THR A 73 -4.81 13.79 -10.43
N LEU A 74 -4.54 13.18 -11.60
CA LEU A 74 -3.26 12.51 -11.85
C LEU A 74 -2.08 13.47 -11.68
N GLU A 75 -2.09 14.63 -12.32
CA GLU A 75 -1.01 15.62 -12.21
C GLU A 75 -0.82 16.12 -10.77
N ARG A 76 -1.91 16.25 -9.98
CA ARG A 76 -1.80 16.59 -8.55
C ARG A 76 -1.10 15.50 -7.75
N ILE A 77 -1.40 14.23 -8.01
CA ILE A 77 -0.73 13.08 -7.36
C ILE A 77 0.76 13.09 -7.72
N LEU A 78 1.09 13.22 -9.00
CA LEU A 78 2.47 13.21 -9.49
C LEU A 78 3.28 14.40 -8.97
N ALA A 79 2.68 15.59 -8.91
CA ALA A 79 3.29 16.77 -8.32
C ALA A 79 3.57 16.60 -6.83
N ALA A 80 2.61 16.07 -6.06
CA ALA A 80 2.79 15.80 -4.63
C ALA A 80 3.89 14.76 -4.37
N ALA A 81 4.05 13.77 -5.25
CA ALA A 81 5.08 12.74 -5.14
C ALA A 81 6.52 13.26 -5.32
N SER A 82 6.68 14.47 -5.90
CA SER A 82 7.97 15.16 -6.06
C SER A 82 9.05 14.21 -6.63
N LEU A 83 8.72 13.52 -7.71
CA LEU A 83 9.50 12.42 -8.25
C LEU A 83 10.74 12.89 -9.02
N SER A 84 11.77 12.06 -9.01
CA SER A 84 12.99 12.20 -9.79
C SER A 84 13.44 10.84 -10.35
N ARG A 85 14.37 10.86 -11.30
CA ARG A 85 14.96 9.64 -11.87
C ARG A 85 15.80 8.82 -10.88
N ALA A 86 16.09 9.36 -9.70
CA ALA A 86 16.74 8.62 -8.63
C ALA A 86 15.75 7.82 -7.77
N ASP A 87 14.44 8.07 -7.87
CA ASP A 87 13.46 7.46 -6.97
C ASP A 87 13.08 6.04 -7.39
N SER A 88 12.87 5.18 -6.38
CA SER A 88 12.20 3.89 -6.50
C SER A 88 10.80 3.99 -5.93
N VAL A 89 9.78 3.78 -6.76
CA VAL A 89 8.38 3.93 -6.38
C VAL A 89 7.71 2.57 -6.24
N LEU A 90 7.00 2.37 -5.13
CA LEU A 90 6.03 1.30 -4.96
C LEU A 90 4.62 1.86 -5.18
N GLU A 91 3.90 1.29 -6.14
CA GLU A 91 2.48 1.53 -6.35
C GLU A 91 1.66 0.34 -5.86
N VAL A 92 0.66 0.62 -5.02
CA VAL A 92 -0.25 -0.38 -4.45
C VAL A 92 -1.62 -0.26 -5.11
N GLY A 93 -2.06 -1.31 -5.79
CA GLY A 93 -3.33 -1.32 -6.53
C GLY A 93 -3.22 -0.59 -7.86
N ALA A 94 -2.31 -1.07 -8.72
CA ALA A 94 -1.98 -0.43 -10.00
C ALA A 94 -3.17 -0.36 -10.99
N GLY A 95 -4.16 -1.24 -10.83
CA GLY A 95 -5.36 -1.21 -11.64
C GLY A 95 -5.06 -1.53 -13.11
N ILE A 96 -5.44 -0.61 -14.00
CA ILE A 96 -5.14 -0.69 -15.44
C ILE A 96 -3.85 0.06 -15.83
N GLY A 97 -3.12 0.65 -14.87
CA GLY A 97 -1.83 1.29 -15.13
C GLY A 97 -1.85 2.81 -15.35
N THR A 98 -2.99 3.48 -15.15
CA THR A 98 -3.09 4.94 -15.37
C THR A 98 -2.08 5.74 -14.53
N LEU A 99 -1.99 5.44 -13.24
CA LEU A 99 -1.03 6.09 -12.35
C LEU A 99 0.39 5.55 -12.61
N THR A 100 0.54 4.24 -12.81
CA THR A 100 1.80 3.58 -13.14
C THR A 100 2.53 4.24 -14.32
N LEU A 101 1.82 4.55 -15.42
CA LEU A 101 2.41 5.25 -16.57
C LEU A 101 2.99 6.61 -16.16
N GLY A 102 2.20 7.44 -15.47
CA GLY A 102 2.64 8.77 -15.03
C GLY A 102 3.81 8.71 -14.05
N LEU A 103 3.87 7.67 -13.21
CA LEU A 103 5.01 7.39 -12.32
C LEU A 103 6.25 7.01 -13.12
N ALA A 104 6.13 6.08 -14.06
CA ALA A 104 7.25 5.55 -14.85
C ALA A 104 7.90 6.61 -15.75
N GLU A 105 7.13 7.60 -16.20
CA GLU A 105 7.65 8.77 -16.91
C GLU A 105 8.61 9.64 -16.07
N ARG A 106 8.45 9.64 -14.73
CA ARG A 106 9.14 10.58 -13.82
C ARG A 106 10.14 9.90 -12.87
N ALA A 107 9.88 8.66 -12.48
CA ALA A 107 10.71 7.88 -11.56
C ALA A 107 11.84 7.12 -12.26
N GLY A 108 12.83 6.68 -11.47
CA GLY A 108 13.86 5.76 -11.92
C GLY A 108 13.34 4.33 -12.05
N TRP A 109 12.45 3.92 -11.15
CA TRP A 109 11.85 2.59 -11.11
C TRP A 109 10.45 2.62 -10.50
N VAL A 110 9.54 1.79 -11.01
CA VAL A 110 8.19 1.60 -10.46
C VAL A 110 7.91 0.11 -10.28
N THR A 111 7.62 -0.30 -9.05
CA THR A 111 7.05 -1.62 -8.76
C THR A 111 5.54 -1.46 -8.57
N ALA A 112 4.76 -2.05 -9.46
CA ALA A 112 3.30 -1.94 -9.51
C ALA A 112 2.68 -3.24 -8.98
N VAL A 113 2.07 -3.19 -7.79
CA VAL A 113 1.41 -4.35 -7.17
C VAL A 113 -0.07 -4.37 -7.52
N GLU A 114 -0.57 -5.52 -7.97
CA GLU A 114 -1.99 -5.72 -8.27
C GLU A 114 -2.46 -7.11 -7.82
N VAL A 115 -3.57 -7.14 -7.09
CA VAL A 115 -4.16 -8.36 -6.52
C VAL A 115 -5.11 -9.05 -7.50
N ASP A 116 -5.82 -8.27 -8.34
CA ASP A 116 -6.78 -8.79 -9.28
C ASP A 116 -6.09 -9.31 -10.54
N ARG A 117 -5.93 -10.64 -10.60
CA ARG A 117 -5.34 -11.34 -11.75
C ARG A 117 -5.98 -11.01 -13.10
N ARG A 118 -7.23 -10.55 -13.11
CA ARG A 118 -7.93 -10.14 -14.34
C ARG A 118 -7.40 -8.82 -14.89
N LEU A 119 -6.92 -7.93 -14.02
CA LEU A 119 -6.34 -6.64 -14.40
C LEU A 119 -4.89 -6.77 -14.87
N LEU A 120 -4.15 -7.79 -14.43
CA LEU A 120 -2.74 -7.97 -14.80
C LEU A 120 -2.49 -7.96 -16.30
N ARG A 121 -3.37 -8.56 -17.11
CA ARG A 121 -3.24 -8.54 -18.57
C ARG A 121 -3.44 -7.14 -19.16
N ALA A 122 -4.37 -6.36 -18.59
CA ALA A 122 -4.62 -4.99 -19.01
C ALA A 122 -3.46 -4.09 -18.59
N LEU A 123 -2.98 -4.24 -17.36
CA LEU A 123 -1.83 -3.55 -16.81
C LEU A 123 -0.59 -3.83 -17.67
N ASP A 124 -0.26 -5.09 -17.93
CA ASP A 124 0.89 -5.50 -18.77
C ASP A 124 0.81 -4.92 -20.19
N ALA A 125 -0.38 -4.93 -20.81
CA ALA A 125 -0.54 -4.31 -22.12
C ALA A 125 -0.32 -2.78 -22.12
N VAL A 126 -0.55 -2.12 -20.99
CA VAL A 126 -0.38 -0.67 -20.84
C VAL A 126 1.06 -0.31 -20.48
N VAL A 127 1.65 -1.00 -19.50
CA VAL A 127 2.95 -0.61 -18.90
C VAL A 127 4.09 -1.56 -19.23
N GLY A 128 3.82 -2.75 -19.78
CA GLY A 128 4.84 -3.73 -20.16
C GLY A 128 5.91 -3.20 -21.13
N PRO A 129 5.61 -2.27 -22.06
CA PRO A 129 6.63 -1.62 -22.87
C PRO A 129 7.59 -0.70 -22.08
N MET A 130 7.27 -0.33 -20.83
CA MET A 130 8.10 0.55 -20.01
C MET A 130 9.25 -0.24 -19.38
N PRO A 131 10.52 0.10 -19.69
CA PRO A 131 11.68 -0.68 -19.22
C PRO A 131 11.94 -0.54 -17.71
N ASN A 132 11.32 0.43 -17.06
CA ASN A 132 11.51 0.76 -15.64
C ASN A 132 10.30 0.40 -14.78
N VAL A 133 9.45 -0.52 -15.24
CA VAL A 133 8.27 -0.98 -14.50
C VAL A 133 8.36 -2.49 -14.24
N ARG A 134 8.15 -2.88 -12.99
CA ARG A 134 7.94 -4.28 -12.58
C ARG A 134 6.51 -4.47 -12.11
N ILE A 135 5.78 -5.41 -12.73
CA ILE A 135 4.45 -5.81 -12.27
C ILE A 135 4.61 -6.97 -11.27
N VAL A 136 4.00 -6.85 -10.09
CA VAL A 136 3.99 -7.88 -9.05
C VAL A 136 2.55 -8.31 -8.74
N PRO A 137 2.14 -9.52 -9.15
CA PRO A 137 0.86 -10.09 -8.76
C PRO A 137 0.82 -10.42 -7.27
N GLY A 138 -0.13 -9.89 -6.51
CA GLY A 138 -0.31 -10.27 -5.11
C GLY A 138 -1.09 -9.28 -4.27
N ASP A 139 -1.47 -9.70 -3.07
CA ASP A 139 -1.97 -8.80 -2.04
C ASP A 139 -0.79 -8.15 -1.32
N ILE A 140 -0.73 -6.82 -1.31
CA ILE A 140 0.32 -6.07 -0.63
C ILE A 140 0.42 -6.41 0.86
N LEU A 141 -0.67 -6.85 1.49
CA LEU A 141 -0.69 -7.22 2.91
C LEU A 141 -0.01 -8.56 3.18
N ASP A 142 0.13 -9.41 2.16
CA ASP A 142 0.78 -10.72 2.24
C ASP A 142 2.24 -10.68 1.72
N LEU A 143 2.62 -9.59 1.05
CA LEU A 143 3.95 -9.40 0.47
C LEU A 143 4.92 -8.70 1.42
N SER A 144 6.19 -9.07 1.33
CA SER A 144 7.29 -8.34 1.96
C SER A 144 7.55 -7.04 1.20
N ALA A 145 7.13 -5.90 1.77
CA ALA A 145 7.32 -4.59 1.14
C ALA A 145 8.80 -4.21 0.96
N ALA A 146 9.70 -4.80 1.75
CA ALA A 146 11.15 -4.60 1.61
C ALA A 146 11.67 -5.10 0.26
N ASP A 147 11.07 -6.17 -0.28
CA ASP A 147 11.48 -6.84 -1.52
C ASP A 147 10.81 -6.22 -2.77
N LEU A 148 10.08 -5.12 -2.58
CA LEU A 148 9.34 -4.44 -3.65
C LEU A 148 10.05 -3.19 -4.19
N PHE A 149 11.26 -2.88 -3.71
CA PHE A 149 12.04 -1.71 -4.16
C PHE A 149 13.31 -2.15 -4.89
N ASP A 150 13.29 -2.13 -6.23
CA ASP A 150 14.45 -2.51 -7.08
C ASP A 150 15.05 -1.33 -7.85
N GLY A 151 14.73 -0.10 -7.46
CA GLY A 151 15.27 1.09 -8.12
C GLY A 151 16.75 1.36 -7.83
N PRO A 152 17.27 2.49 -8.34
CA PRO A 152 18.68 2.85 -8.22
C PRO A 152 19.20 2.78 -6.78
N ALA A 153 20.40 2.24 -6.61
CA ALA A 153 21.04 2.17 -5.30
C ALA A 153 21.19 3.58 -4.69
N GLY A 154 20.81 3.75 -3.44
CA GLY A 154 20.80 5.06 -2.75
C GLY A 154 19.63 5.98 -3.15
N GLY A 155 18.76 5.54 -4.06
CA GLY A 155 17.54 6.23 -4.44
C GLY A 155 16.53 6.34 -3.31
N ALA A 156 15.75 7.42 -3.28
CA ALA A 156 14.67 7.56 -2.31
C ALA A 156 13.55 6.55 -2.62
N ARG A 157 13.16 5.79 -1.59
CA ARG A 157 12.02 4.88 -1.65
C ARG A 157 10.74 5.66 -1.36
N LYS A 158 9.79 5.61 -2.28
CA LYS A 158 8.51 6.31 -2.17
C LYS A 158 7.35 5.36 -2.42
N VAL A 159 6.22 5.62 -1.77
CA VAL A 159 4.97 4.91 -2.08
C VAL A 159 4.02 5.91 -2.71
N VAL A 160 3.50 5.60 -3.89
CA VAL A 160 2.50 6.43 -4.56
C VAL A 160 1.34 5.56 -4.98
N ALA A 161 0.15 5.76 -4.43
CA ALA A 161 -0.95 4.82 -4.62
C ALA A 161 -2.33 5.47 -4.62
N ASN A 162 -3.22 4.97 -5.48
CA ASN A 162 -4.66 5.17 -5.33
C ASN A 162 -5.24 3.99 -4.54
N LEU A 163 -5.16 4.06 -3.21
CA LEU A 163 -5.40 2.89 -2.36
C LEU A 163 -6.85 2.42 -2.43
N PRO A 164 -7.09 1.10 -2.55
CA PRO A 164 -8.42 0.55 -2.37
C PRO A 164 -8.95 0.85 -0.96
N TYR A 165 -10.18 1.32 -0.87
CA TYR A 165 -10.72 1.88 0.37
C TYR A 165 -10.82 0.87 1.51
N SER A 166 -11.06 -0.41 1.19
CA SER A 166 -11.19 -1.48 2.18
C SER A 166 -9.90 -1.79 2.93
N ILE A 167 -8.73 -1.54 2.31
CA ILE A 167 -7.43 -1.92 2.87
C ILE A 167 -6.54 -0.72 3.21
N ALA A 168 -6.93 0.51 2.87
CA ALA A 168 -6.09 1.70 2.99
C ALA A 168 -5.45 1.86 4.39
N SER A 169 -6.22 1.68 5.46
CA SER A 169 -5.71 1.77 6.84
C SER A 169 -4.69 0.67 7.17
N ALA A 170 -4.91 -0.56 6.70
CA ALA A 170 -4.01 -1.68 6.93
C ALA A 170 -2.71 -1.51 6.15
N VAL A 171 -2.79 -1.08 4.89
CA VAL A 171 -1.62 -0.78 4.05
C VAL A 171 -0.78 0.33 4.67
N LEU A 172 -1.40 1.45 5.07
CA LEU A 172 -0.67 2.58 5.67
C LEU A 172 0.03 2.19 6.96
N THR A 173 -0.68 1.50 7.87
CA THR A 173 -0.06 1.08 9.15
C THR A 173 0.99 -0.01 8.93
N GLY A 174 0.77 -0.94 8.01
CA GLY A 174 1.74 -1.99 7.65
C GLY A 174 3.04 -1.44 7.09
N LEU A 175 2.96 -0.48 6.16
CA LEU A 175 4.13 0.17 5.56
C LEU A 175 4.90 1.01 6.57
N LEU A 176 4.20 1.78 7.43
CA LEU A 176 4.85 2.67 8.41
C LEU A 176 5.49 1.93 9.59
N ARG A 177 5.06 0.70 9.89
CA ARG A 177 5.64 -0.12 10.96
C ARG A 177 6.96 -0.78 10.57
N GLN A 178 7.20 -0.94 9.27
CA GLN A 178 8.41 -1.59 8.76
C GLN A 178 9.53 -0.58 8.56
N PRO A 179 10.81 -0.93 8.83
CA PRO A 179 11.96 -0.06 8.63
C PRO A 179 12.36 0.00 7.15
N LEU A 180 11.44 0.45 6.28
CA LEU A 180 11.61 0.43 4.82
C LEU A 180 12.49 1.56 4.28
N GLY A 181 12.82 2.57 5.10
CA GLY A 181 13.56 3.76 4.67
C GLY A 181 12.75 4.63 3.71
N LEU A 182 11.43 4.70 3.89
CA LEU A 182 10.55 5.50 3.02
C LEU A 182 10.81 6.99 3.22
N ALA A 183 11.02 7.71 2.12
CA ALA A 183 11.17 9.16 2.11
C ALA A 183 9.81 9.88 2.07
N LEU A 184 8.83 9.29 1.40
CA LEU A 184 7.52 9.89 1.17
C LEU A 184 6.47 8.84 0.82
N LEU A 185 5.26 9.01 1.35
CA LEU A 185 4.07 8.33 0.86
C LEU A 185 3.09 9.38 0.34
N VAL A 186 2.58 9.19 -0.88
CA VAL A 186 1.52 10.01 -1.49
C VAL A 186 0.38 9.10 -1.87
N VAL A 187 -0.71 9.16 -1.11
CA VAL A 187 -1.81 8.23 -1.26
C VAL A 187 -3.12 8.95 -1.50
N THR A 188 -3.96 8.37 -2.35
CA THR A 188 -5.37 8.73 -2.41
C THR A 188 -6.17 7.75 -1.58
N VAL A 189 -6.98 8.27 -0.65
CA VAL A 189 -7.85 7.49 0.25
C VAL A 189 -9.22 8.16 0.36
N GLN A 190 -10.20 7.52 0.99
CA GLN A 190 -11.48 8.18 1.30
C GLN A 190 -11.25 9.41 2.19
N ARG A 191 -12.06 10.46 2.02
CA ARG A 191 -11.98 11.70 2.81
C ARG A 191 -11.97 11.42 4.32
N GLU A 192 -12.84 10.52 4.79
CA GLU A 192 -12.91 10.18 6.21
C GLU A 192 -11.61 9.56 6.73
N VAL A 193 -10.96 8.69 5.94
CA VAL A 193 -9.66 8.10 6.31
C VAL A 193 -8.59 9.19 6.38
N ALA A 194 -8.54 10.08 5.38
CA ALA A 194 -7.63 11.22 5.39
C ALA A 194 -7.82 12.10 6.62
N GLU A 195 -9.06 12.44 6.97
CA GLU A 195 -9.41 13.24 8.14
C GLU A 195 -9.00 12.55 9.44
N ARG A 196 -9.20 11.23 9.55
CA ARG A 196 -8.76 10.42 10.69
C ARG A 196 -7.25 10.44 10.86
N ILE A 197 -6.48 10.20 9.79
CA ILE A 197 -5.02 10.13 9.92
C ILE A 197 -4.39 11.50 10.24
N THR A 198 -5.02 12.60 9.82
CA THR A 198 -4.58 13.97 10.15
C THR A 198 -5.26 14.59 11.37
N ALA A 199 -6.15 13.85 12.05
CA ALA A 199 -6.90 14.40 13.17
C ALA A 199 -5.97 14.78 14.34
N ARG A 200 -6.26 15.90 15.00
CA ARG A 200 -5.60 16.29 16.26
C ARG A 200 -6.39 15.78 17.46
N PRO A 201 -5.74 15.59 18.63
CA PRO A 201 -6.44 15.28 19.87
C PRO A 201 -7.58 16.27 20.18
N GLY A 202 -8.60 15.77 20.88
CA GLY A 202 -9.77 16.52 21.34
C GLY A 202 -11.04 16.33 20.49
N GLY A 203 -10.93 15.75 19.28
CA GLY A 203 -12.05 15.58 18.35
C GLY A 203 -12.54 14.13 18.20
N ARG A 204 -13.80 13.95 17.79
CA ARG A 204 -14.42 12.63 17.53
C ARG A 204 -13.75 11.83 16.39
N THR A 205 -12.99 12.51 15.54
CA THR A 205 -12.27 11.94 14.41
C THR A 205 -10.91 11.36 14.82
N TYR A 206 -10.35 11.81 15.95
CA TYR A 206 -9.10 11.30 16.49
C TYR A 206 -9.28 9.92 17.10
N GLY A 207 -8.36 9.00 16.81
CA GLY A 207 -8.48 7.60 17.19
C GLY A 207 -7.20 6.81 17.03
N ILE A 208 -7.32 5.48 17.13
CA ILE A 208 -6.21 4.52 16.99
C ILE A 208 -5.43 4.75 15.69
N LEU A 209 -6.13 4.97 14.57
CA LEU A 209 -5.48 5.18 13.28
C LEU A 209 -4.69 6.51 13.24
N SER A 210 -5.20 7.56 13.87
CA SER A 210 -4.49 8.84 14.01
C SER A 210 -3.17 8.63 14.76
N VAL A 211 -3.23 7.95 15.91
CA VAL A 211 -2.07 7.63 16.74
C VAL A 211 -1.08 6.75 15.96
N ALA A 212 -1.54 5.69 15.31
CA ALA A 212 -0.69 4.75 14.58
C ALA A 212 0.09 5.40 13.43
N VAL A 213 -0.57 6.31 12.69
CA VAL A 213 0.09 7.03 11.61
C VAL A 213 1.01 8.12 12.15
N GLN A 214 0.52 8.97 13.06
CA GLN A 214 1.26 10.13 13.57
C GLN A 214 2.47 9.74 14.43
N TYR A 215 2.43 8.54 15.02
CA TYR A 215 3.58 7.96 15.72
C TYR A 215 4.78 7.70 14.80
N ARG A 216 4.56 7.45 13.49
CA ARG A 216 5.62 7.13 12.52
C ARG A 216 5.80 8.14 11.40
N ALA A 217 4.87 9.06 11.19
CA ALA A 217 4.91 10.00 10.08
C ALA A 217 4.17 11.30 10.41
N VAL A 218 4.46 12.35 9.64
CA VAL A 218 3.67 13.60 9.64
C VAL A 218 2.70 13.55 8.45
N PRO A 219 1.39 13.32 8.67
CA PRO A 219 0.41 13.29 7.59
C PRO A 219 -0.17 14.69 7.31
N ARG A 220 -0.44 14.97 6.03
CA ARG A 220 -1.04 16.24 5.57
C ARG A 220 -2.00 15.99 4.41
N ILE A 221 -3.21 16.52 4.51
CA ILE A 221 -4.14 16.55 3.36
C ILE A 221 -3.63 17.58 2.36
N VAL A 222 -3.31 17.14 1.15
CA VAL A 222 -2.84 17.98 0.05
C VAL A 222 -4.01 18.57 -0.73
N ALA A 223 -5.01 17.75 -1.04
CA ALA A 223 -6.18 18.16 -1.80
C ALA A 223 -7.37 17.22 -1.57
N ARG A 224 -8.60 17.74 -1.75
CA ARG A 224 -9.79 16.91 -1.92
C ARG A 224 -9.96 16.52 -3.39
N ILE A 225 -10.53 15.34 -3.62
CA ILE A 225 -10.75 14.78 -4.95
C ILE A 225 -12.23 14.41 -5.08
N PRO A 226 -12.95 14.98 -6.06
CA PRO A 226 -14.37 14.70 -6.25
C PRO A 226 -14.59 13.27 -6.81
N PRO A 227 -15.75 12.64 -6.55
CA PRO A 227 -16.07 11.30 -7.07
C PRO A 227 -15.94 11.17 -8.59
N GLY A 228 -16.25 12.25 -9.33
CA GLY A 228 -16.14 12.30 -10.79
C GLY A 228 -14.72 12.12 -11.35
N ALA A 229 -13.69 12.16 -10.49
CA ALA A 229 -12.33 11.84 -10.89
C ALA A 229 -12.09 10.32 -11.08
N PHE A 230 -13.06 9.47 -10.74
CA PHE A 230 -12.94 8.03 -10.79
C PHE A 230 -14.03 7.34 -11.62
N PHE A 231 -13.73 6.15 -12.11
CA PHE A 231 -14.67 5.24 -12.75
C PHE A 231 -14.54 3.81 -12.18
N PRO A 232 -15.62 3.17 -11.74
CA PRO A 232 -16.90 3.78 -11.37
C PRO A 232 -16.72 4.88 -10.31
N GLN A 233 -17.67 5.81 -10.21
CA GLN A 233 -17.59 6.86 -9.20
C GLN A 233 -17.79 6.24 -7.79
N PRO A 234 -16.96 6.60 -6.79
CA PRO A 234 -17.21 6.26 -5.40
C PRO A 234 -18.42 7.00 -4.85
N ALA A 235 -19.04 6.46 -3.80
CA ALA A 235 -20.16 7.11 -3.12
C ALA A 235 -19.75 8.30 -2.23
N VAL A 236 -18.45 8.46 -1.98
CA VAL A 236 -17.88 9.47 -1.09
C VAL A 236 -16.71 10.17 -1.78
N GLU A 237 -16.38 11.37 -1.32
CA GLU A 237 -15.17 12.07 -1.74
C GLU A 237 -13.90 11.33 -1.31
N SER A 238 -12.84 11.52 -2.08
CA SER A 238 -11.49 11.07 -1.77
C SER A 238 -10.62 12.27 -1.38
N ALA A 239 -9.46 12.00 -0.83
CA ALA A 239 -8.45 13.00 -0.54
C ALA A 239 -7.06 12.48 -0.88
N LEU A 240 -6.22 13.37 -1.40
CA LEU A 240 -4.79 13.17 -1.57
C LEU A 240 -4.09 13.50 -0.26
N VAL A 241 -3.35 12.55 0.27
CA VAL A 241 -2.61 12.69 1.53
C VAL A 241 -1.13 12.44 1.28
N GLU A 242 -0.31 13.35 1.79
CA GLU A 242 1.12 13.21 1.88
C GLU A 242 1.47 12.75 3.30
N LEU A 243 2.29 11.72 3.43
CA LEU A 243 2.85 11.29 4.71
C LEU A 243 4.38 11.32 4.62
N ARG A 244 5.02 12.05 5.51
CA ARG A 244 6.47 12.08 5.66
C ARG A 244 6.90 11.21 6.85
N PRO A 245 7.49 10.03 6.63
CA PRO A 245 7.99 9.20 7.72
C PRO A 245 9.00 9.96 8.58
N LEU A 246 8.94 9.72 9.88
CA LEU A 246 9.87 10.28 10.85
C LEU A 246 11.13 9.41 10.93
N ALA A 247 12.29 10.03 11.14
CA ALA A 247 13.55 9.32 11.35
C ALA A 247 13.54 8.47 12.64
N ARG A 248 12.77 8.89 13.64
CA ARG A 248 12.48 8.17 14.88
C ARG A 248 11.00 8.33 15.20
N PRO A 249 10.37 7.40 15.92
CA PRO A 249 8.98 7.57 16.32
C PRO A 249 8.74 8.89 17.06
N ALA A 250 7.53 9.43 16.94
CA ALA A 250 7.18 10.75 17.49
C ALA A 250 7.31 10.83 19.02
N VAL A 251 7.25 9.69 19.71
CA VAL A 251 7.41 9.56 21.16
C VAL A 251 8.18 8.29 21.49
N GLU A 252 8.92 8.32 22.58
CA GLU A 252 9.60 7.14 23.11
C GLU A 252 8.60 6.27 23.90
N VAL A 253 8.73 4.96 23.74
CA VAL A 253 7.86 3.95 24.37
C VAL A 253 8.70 2.76 24.81
N PRO A 254 8.27 1.97 25.82
CA PRO A 254 9.00 0.76 26.23
C PRO A 254 9.13 -0.25 25.09
N ASP A 255 8.00 -0.51 24.43
CA ASP A 255 7.89 -1.33 23.23
C ASP A 255 6.57 -1.00 22.51
N GLU A 256 6.56 -1.16 21.19
CA GLU A 256 5.39 -0.82 20.36
C GLU A 256 4.17 -1.70 20.61
N PRO A 257 4.31 -3.03 20.79
CA PRO A 257 3.17 -3.89 21.14
C PRO A 257 2.42 -3.40 22.38
N THR A 258 3.14 -3.09 23.47
CA THR A 258 2.55 -2.57 24.71
C THR A 258 1.91 -1.21 24.49
N PHE A 259 2.60 -0.29 23.82
CA PHE A 259 2.07 1.04 23.50
C PHE A 259 0.74 0.94 22.72
N PHE A 260 0.71 0.16 21.64
CA PHE A 260 -0.50 0.03 20.83
C PHE A 260 -1.61 -0.77 21.52
N LYS A 261 -1.29 -1.68 22.45
CA LYS A 261 -2.27 -2.31 23.33
C LYS A 261 -2.93 -1.25 24.22
N ILE A 262 -2.16 -0.37 24.87
CA ILE A 262 -2.67 0.71 25.72
C ILE A 262 -3.54 1.68 24.91
N VAL A 263 -3.07 2.11 23.74
CA VAL A 263 -3.84 2.97 22.83
C VAL A 263 -5.18 2.30 22.46
N SER A 264 -5.14 1.02 22.06
CA SER A 264 -6.33 0.27 21.67
C SER A 264 -7.32 0.11 22.83
N SER A 265 -6.83 -0.22 24.02
CA SER A 265 -7.66 -0.32 25.24
C SER A 265 -8.28 1.02 25.63
N GLY A 266 -7.55 2.13 25.48
CA GLY A 266 -8.08 3.47 25.72
C GLY A 266 -9.23 3.84 24.77
N PHE A 267 -9.10 3.53 23.48
CA PHE A 267 -10.14 3.82 22.48
C PHE A 267 -11.27 2.78 22.42
N GLY A 268 -11.11 1.61 23.05
CA GLY A 268 -12.08 0.52 23.01
C GLY A 268 -13.44 0.84 23.64
N GLN A 269 -13.50 1.83 24.56
CA GLN A 269 -14.73 2.22 25.25
C GLN A 269 -14.97 3.74 25.15
N ARG A 270 -15.34 4.25 23.95
CA ARG A 270 -15.46 5.69 23.61
C ARG A 270 -16.29 6.58 24.55
N ARG A 271 -17.16 6.01 25.39
CA ARG A 271 -18.00 6.77 26.34
C ARG A 271 -17.47 6.75 27.77
N LYS A 272 -16.48 5.92 28.07
CA LYS A 272 -15.90 5.77 29.41
C LYS A 272 -14.69 6.68 29.55
N THR A 273 -14.39 7.05 30.80
CA THR A 273 -13.12 7.71 31.13
C THR A 273 -11.96 6.77 30.82
N LEU A 274 -10.79 7.34 30.55
CA LEU A 274 -9.58 6.60 30.24
C LEU A 274 -9.22 5.60 31.35
N HIS A 275 -9.38 5.99 32.61
CA HIS A 275 -9.22 5.10 33.77
C HIS A 275 -10.04 3.81 33.64
N ASN A 276 -11.34 3.93 33.34
CA ASN A 276 -12.23 2.78 33.18
C ASN A 276 -11.89 1.96 31.93
N ALA A 277 -11.57 2.63 30.82
CA ALA A 277 -11.24 1.97 29.56
C ALA A 277 -9.96 1.12 29.69
N LEU A 278 -8.93 1.66 30.35
CA LEU A 278 -7.66 0.98 30.55
C LEU A 278 -7.75 -0.14 31.59
N ALA A 279 -8.39 0.08 32.74
CA ALA A 279 -8.54 -0.96 33.75
C ALA A 279 -9.24 -2.21 33.17
N ASN A 280 -10.32 -2.01 32.41
CA ASN A 280 -11.03 -3.11 31.76
C ASN A 280 -10.27 -3.68 30.57
N GLY A 281 -9.71 -2.82 29.71
CA GLY A 281 -9.09 -3.25 28.45
C GLY A 281 -7.68 -3.81 28.60
N LEU A 282 -7.01 -3.58 29.73
CA LEU A 282 -5.71 -4.16 30.06
C LEU A 282 -5.79 -5.25 31.13
N ASP A 283 -6.98 -5.48 31.69
CA ASP A 283 -7.19 -6.35 32.85
C ASP A 283 -6.24 -6.02 34.00
N GLN A 284 -6.30 -4.76 34.44
CA GLN A 284 -5.43 -4.22 35.48
C GLN A 284 -6.24 -3.67 36.65
N PRO A 285 -5.75 -3.83 37.90
CA PRO A 285 -6.37 -3.21 39.06
C PRO A 285 -6.55 -1.69 38.89
N ARG A 286 -7.69 -1.18 39.37
CA ARG A 286 -8.07 0.24 39.20
C ARG A 286 -7.08 1.20 39.85
N ASP A 287 -6.49 0.82 40.96
CA ASP A 287 -5.47 1.58 41.70
C ASP A 287 -4.14 1.64 40.93
N VAL A 288 -3.73 0.54 40.27
CA VAL A 288 -2.57 0.50 39.38
C VAL A 288 -2.75 1.49 38.23
N VAL A 289 -3.90 1.47 37.56
CA VAL A 289 -4.20 2.40 36.47
C VAL A 289 -4.27 3.85 36.96
N ALA A 290 -4.86 4.10 38.13
CA ALA A 290 -4.93 5.45 38.70
C ALA A 290 -3.54 6.01 39.00
N ARG A 291 -2.63 5.19 39.55
CA ARG A 291 -1.24 5.57 39.80
C ARG A 291 -0.51 5.90 38.49
N ALA A 292 -0.61 5.04 37.48
CA ALA A 292 0.03 5.27 36.19
C ALA A 292 -0.48 6.54 35.48
N LEU A 293 -1.78 6.84 35.58
CA LEU A 293 -2.33 8.10 35.06
C LEU A 293 -1.77 9.32 35.80
N SER A 294 -1.64 9.25 37.12
CA SER A 294 -1.03 10.31 37.93
C SER A 294 0.44 10.53 37.56
N GLU A 295 1.23 9.45 37.45
CA GLU A 295 2.64 9.49 37.05
C GLU A 295 2.83 10.06 35.64
N ALA A 296 1.91 9.76 34.72
CA ALA A 296 1.91 10.28 33.36
C ALA A 296 1.41 11.74 33.25
N GLY A 297 0.91 12.33 34.35
CA GLY A 297 0.29 13.66 34.36
C GLY A 297 -1.00 13.73 33.56
N VAL A 298 -1.80 12.65 33.57
CA VAL A 298 -3.06 12.54 32.83
C VAL A 298 -4.24 12.57 33.80
N ASP A 299 -5.22 13.45 33.54
CA ASP A 299 -6.46 13.49 34.33
C ASP A 299 -7.20 12.13 34.25
N PRO A 300 -7.52 11.49 35.39
CA PRO A 300 -8.27 10.23 35.39
C PRO A 300 -9.67 10.31 34.76
N ARG A 301 -10.23 11.52 34.63
CA ARG A 301 -11.50 11.79 33.93
C ARG A 301 -11.32 12.05 32.44
N ALA A 302 -10.08 12.19 31.94
CA ALA A 302 -9.79 12.34 30.53
C ALA A 302 -10.36 11.16 29.73
N ARG A 303 -10.53 11.36 28.42
CA ARG A 303 -10.89 10.30 27.47
C ARG A 303 -9.73 10.08 26.51
N ALA A 304 -9.65 8.89 25.93
CA ALA A 304 -8.58 8.59 24.98
C ALA A 304 -8.50 9.61 23.83
N GLU A 305 -9.64 10.12 23.34
CA GLU A 305 -9.62 11.13 22.29
C GLU A 305 -8.96 12.45 22.68
N THR A 306 -8.79 12.77 23.97
CA THR A 306 -8.18 14.03 24.42
C THR A 306 -6.66 13.92 24.64
N LEU A 307 -6.08 12.71 24.56
CA LEU A 307 -4.66 12.49 24.78
C LEU A 307 -3.85 12.70 23.49
N ASP A 308 -2.79 13.49 23.58
CA ASP A 308 -1.76 13.53 22.54
C ASP A 308 -0.81 12.33 22.62
N LEU A 309 0.06 12.20 21.61
CA LEU A 309 1.04 11.12 21.55
C LEU A 309 1.98 11.13 22.77
N ALA A 310 2.39 12.30 23.24
CA ALA A 310 3.31 12.44 24.36
C ALA A 310 2.70 11.91 25.67
N ALA A 311 1.42 12.20 25.91
CA ALA A 311 0.67 11.66 27.03
C ALA A 311 0.53 10.13 26.93
N PHE A 312 0.23 9.59 25.75
CA PHE A 312 0.22 8.14 25.55
C PHE A 312 1.60 7.50 25.78
N GLY A 313 2.69 8.15 25.35
CA GLY A 313 4.07 7.67 25.57
C GLY A 313 4.43 7.61 27.06
N ARG A 314 4.17 8.68 27.82
CA ARG A 314 4.35 8.68 29.29
C ARG A 314 3.51 7.62 29.98
N LEU A 315 2.27 7.44 29.54
CA LEU A 315 1.38 6.42 30.08
C LEU A 315 1.87 5.00 29.79
N ALA A 316 2.44 4.77 28.60
CA ALA A 316 3.06 3.49 28.26
C ALA A 316 4.29 3.18 29.12
N LEU A 317 5.12 4.18 29.41
CA LEU A 317 6.24 4.04 30.34
C LEU A 317 5.77 3.68 31.76
N ALA A 318 4.75 4.37 32.28
CA ALA A 318 4.21 4.12 33.63
C ALA A 318 3.53 2.73 33.76
N LEU A 319 2.89 2.24 32.69
CA LEU A 319 2.23 0.92 32.67
C LEU A 319 3.16 -0.24 32.30
N ALA A 320 4.41 0.03 31.92
CA ALA A 320 5.33 -1.00 31.43
C ALA A 320 5.63 -2.10 32.46
N ALA A 321 5.98 -1.72 33.70
CA ALA A 321 6.27 -2.68 34.76
C ALA A 321 5.01 -3.46 35.20
N PRO A 322 3.87 -2.81 35.52
CA PRO A 322 2.64 -3.53 35.87
C PRO A 322 2.19 -4.58 34.83
N LEU A 323 2.36 -4.29 33.54
CA LEU A 323 1.98 -5.21 32.47
C LEU A 323 2.95 -6.38 32.28
N ARG A 324 4.20 -6.26 32.75
CA ARG A 324 5.18 -7.36 32.78
C ARG A 324 4.93 -8.29 33.97
N ASP A 325 4.55 -7.71 35.11
CA ASP A 325 4.36 -8.43 36.37
C ASP A 325 2.97 -9.05 36.50
N ALA A 326 2.05 -8.75 35.58
CA ALA A 326 0.74 -9.39 35.52
C ALA A 326 0.90 -10.90 35.25
N PRO A 327 0.27 -11.78 36.06
CA PRO A 327 0.34 -13.21 35.81
C PRO A 327 -0.20 -13.50 34.41
N ARG A 328 0.59 -14.17 33.57
CA ARG A 328 0.12 -14.65 32.27
C ARG A 328 -1.07 -15.57 32.53
N SER A 329 -2.25 -15.21 32.04
CA SER A 329 -3.40 -16.11 32.06
C SER A 329 -2.96 -17.46 31.48
N PRO A 330 -3.25 -18.59 32.15
CA PRO A 330 -2.87 -19.89 31.64
C PRO A 330 -3.45 -20.09 30.23
N ASP A 331 -2.66 -20.68 29.33
CA ASP A 331 -3.11 -21.04 27.99
C ASP A 331 -4.37 -21.92 28.13
N PRO A 332 -5.51 -21.55 27.53
CA PRO A 332 -6.72 -22.37 27.56
C PRO A 332 -6.54 -23.76 26.93
N ARG A 333 -5.37 -24.06 26.34
CA ARG A 333 -5.04 -25.34 25.71
C ARG A 333 -4.08 -26.24 26.48
N GLY A 334 -3.65 -25.88 27.69
CA GLY A 334 -2.95 -26.80 28.62
C GLY A 334 -1.91 -27.71 27.97
N ARG A 335 -0.95 -27.13 27.24
CA ARG A 335 0.25 -27.85 26.83
C ARG A 335 1.43 -27.21 27.54
N GLU A 336 1.98 -27.97 28.49
CA GLU A 336 3.32 -27.74 29.06
C GLU A 336 4.38 -27.74 27.95
#